data_AF-A0A645I6C9-F1
#
_entry.id   AF-A0A645I6C9-F1
#
_cell.length_a   1.000
_cell.length_b   1.000
_cell.length_c   1.000
_cell.angle_alpha   90.00
_cell.angle_beta   90.00
_cell.angle_gamma   90.00
#
_symmetry.space_group_name_H-M   'P 1'
#
loop_
_entity.id
_entity.type
_entity.pdbx_description
1 polymer ?
#
loop_
_entity_poly.entity_id
_entity_poly.type
_entity_poly.pdbx_seq_one_letter_code
_entity_poly.pdbx_strand_id
1 'polypeptide(L)' 'MVAGLDVGHIVPQRVSGTRDFTLFLRVKKPMRQISICVRQDGRDILRKTMRKVLPAEMICLPIKAARLNSHSDLEVTVL' A
#
# COMPACT_ATOMS: atom_id res chain seq x y z
N MET A 1 -4.88 8.09 -4.77
CA MET A 1 -3.86 7.28 -4.06
C MET A 1 -2.52 7.96 -4.17
N VAL A 2 -1.73 7.91 -3.10
CA VAL A 2 -0.42 8.55 -2.99
C VAL A 2 0.64 7.50 -2.68
N ALA A 3 1.72 7.50 -3.46
CA ALA A 3 2.86 6.63 -3.29
C ALA A 3 3.96 7.34 -2.47
N GLY A 4 4.46 6.68 -1.43
CA GLY A 4 5.60 7.17 -0.65
C GLY A 4 6.93 7.06 -1.40
N LEU A 5 7.99 7.63 -0.82
CA LEU A 5 9.29 7.80 -1.46
C LEU A 5 9.88 6.51 -2.03
N ASP A 6 9.84 5.40 -1.29
CA ASP A 6 10.43 4.12 -1.70
C ASP A 6 9.45 3.20 -2.47
N VAL A 7 8.24 3.67 -2.77
CA VAL A 7 7.26 2.94 -3.58
C VAL A 7 7.45 3.31 -5.05
N GLY A 8 7.82 2.33 -5.87
CA GLY A 8 8.08 2.54 -7.30
C GLY A 8 6.82 2.56 -8.14
N HIS A 9 5.86 1.68 -7.83
CA HIS A 9 4.60 1.58 -8.58
C HIS A 9 3.49 1.02 -7.68
N ILE A 10 2.24 1.44 -7.93
CA ILE A 10 1.05 0.95 -7.24
C ILE A 10 -0.09 0.72 -8.24
N VAL A 11 -0.80 -0.40 -8.09
CA VAL A 11 -1.98 -0.77 -8.85
C VAL A 11 -3.07 -1.27 -7.91
N PRO A 12 -4.33 -0.85 -8.07
CA PRO A 12 -4.79 0.23 -8.95
C PRO A 12 -4.34 1.61 -8.45
N GLN A 13 -4.33 2.62 -9.33
CA GLN A 13 -3.99 4.00 -8.96
C GLN A 13 -5.19 4.79 -8.40
N ARG A 14 -6.40 4.27 -8.60
CA ARG A 14 -7.65 4.83 -8.09
C ARG A 14 -8.56 3.69 -7.67
N VAL A 15 -9.25 3.87 -6.55
CA VAL A 15 -10.23 2.92 -6.02
C VAL A 15 -11.50 3.66 -5.65
N SER A 16 -12.65 3.00 -5.79
CA SER A 16 -13.94 3.58 -5.41
C SER A 16 -14.14 3.61 -3.89
N GLY A 17 -13.39 2.81 -3.13
CA GLY A 17 -13.58 2.62 -1.69
C GLY A 17 -14.81 1.79 -1.30
N THR A 18 -15.65 1.39 -2.27
CA THR A 18 -16.93 0.70 -2.04
C THR A 18 -16.88 -0.82 -2.14
N ARG A 19 -15.76 -1.38 -2.65
CA ARG A 19 -15.56 -2.83 -2.82
C ARG A 19 -14.16 -3.22 -2.42
N ASP A 20 -14.04 -4.44 -1.90
CA ASP A 20 -12.74 -5.04 -1.61
C ASP A 20 -11.88 -5.08 -2.87
N PHE A 21 -10.58 -4.88 -2.70
CA PHE A 21 -9.62 -4.95 -3.80
C PHE A 21 -8.26 -5.43 -3.31
N THR A 22 -7.42 -5.83 -4.24
CA THR A 22 -6.01 -6.13 -3.96
C THR A 22 -5.16 -4.97 -4.42
N LEU A 23 -4.39 -4.39 -3.51
CA LEU A 23 -3.37 -3.40 -3.79
C LEU A 23 -2.07 -4.12 -4.12
N PHE A 24 -1.58 -3.90 -5.34
CA PHE A 24 -0.29 -4.37 -5.80
C PHE A 24 0.71 -3.22 -5.74
N LEU A 25 1.90 -3.47 -5.19
CA LEU A 25 2.98 -2.49 -5.23
C LEU A 25 4.34 -3.11 -5.55
N ARG A 26 5.24 -2.28 -6.05
CA ARG A 26 6.68 -2.57 -6.19
C ARG A 26 7.50 -1.51 -5.48
N VAL A 27 8.59 -1.91 -4.85
CA VAL A 27 9.55 -0.98 -4.24
C VAL A 27 10.56 -0.47 -5.28
N LYS A 28 11.16 0.69 -5.04
CA LYS A 28 12.16 1.27 -5.97
C LYS A 28 13.51 0.56 -5.91
N LYS A 29 13.89 0.05 -4.75
CA LYS A 29 15.19 -0.57 -4.49
C LYS A 29 15.04 -1.78 -3.55
N PRO A 30 16.01 -2.71 -3.50
CA PRO A 30 16.01 -3.77 -2.50
C PRO A 30 15.99 -3.19 -1.08
N MET A 31 15.12 -3.71 -0.21
CA MET A 31 15.03 -3.28 1.19
C MET A 31 14.91 -4.50 2.11
N ARG A 32 15.27 -4.34 3.39
CA ARG A 32 15.24 -5.41 4.41
C ARG A 32 14.61 -4.86 5.69
N GLN A 33 13.95 -5.75 6.45
CA GLN A 33 13.28 -5.44 7.72
C GLN A 33 12.31 -4.25 7.63
N ILE A 34 11.47 -4.24 6.59
CA ILE A 34 10.55 -3.13 6.32
C ILE A 34 9.14 -3.39 6.84
N SER A 35 8.37 -2.31 6.98
CA SER A 35 6.92 -2.32 7.16
C SER A 35 6.23 -1.53 6.05
N ILE A 36 5.30 -2.18 5.35
CA ILE A 36 4.44 -1.50 4.39
C ILE A 36 3.17 -1.09 5.13
N CYS A 37 2.89 0.21 5.11
CA CYS A 37 1.71 0.80 5.74
C CYS A 37 0.80 1.40 4.67
N VAL A 38 -0.47 1.02 4.70
CA VAL A 38 -1.54 1.68 3.95
C VAL A 38 -2.32 2.53 4.94
N ARG A 39 -2.28 3.84 4.74
CA ARG A 39 -2.93 4.83 5.59
C ARG A 39 -4.03 5.56 4.83
N GLN A 40 -5.01 6.04 5.57
CA GLN A 40 -6.08 6.89 5.05
C GLN A 40 -6.47 7.85 6.17
N ASP A 41 -6.45 9.15 5.90
CA ASP A 41 -6.79 10.20 6.88
C ASP A 41 -6.03 10.04 8.21
N GLY A 42 -4.72 9.81 8.13
CA GLY A 42 -3.86 9.57 9.30
C GLY A 42 -4.04 8.21 10.01
N ARG A 43 -4.99 7.38 9.61
CA ARG A 43 -5.27 6.06 10.20
C ARG A 43 -4.63 4.92 9.42
N ASP A 44 -4.01 3.97 10.13
CA ASP A 44 -3.54 2.71 9.55
C ASP A 44 -4.71 1.79 9.18
N ILE A 45 -4.86 1.54 7.87
CA ILE A 45 -5.85 0.60 7.31
C ILE A 45 -5.29 -0.82 7.32
N LEU A 46 -4.02 -0.94 6.91
CA LEU A 46 -3.30 -2.19 6.84
C LEU A 46 -1.81 -1.94 7.10
N ARG A 47 -1.18 -2.86 7.83
CA ARG A 47 0.26 -2.91 8.01
C ARG A 47 0.77 -4.32 7.72
N LYS A 48 1.85 -4.44 6.95
CA LYS A 48 2.51 -5.72 6.64
C LYS A 48 4.02 -5.59 6.81
N THR A 49 4.59 -6.43 7.68
CA THR A 49 6.04 -6.49 7.89
C THR A 49 6.67 -7.52 6.96
N MET A 50 7.87 -7.22 6.44
CA MET A 50 8.59 -8.08 5.52
C MET A 50 10.09 -8.07 5.81
N ARG A 51 10.72 -9.26 5.82
CA ARG A 51 12.17 -9.38 6.10
C ARG A 51 13.03 -8.86 4.95
N LYS A 52 12.58 -9.01 3.72
CA LYS A 52 13.26 -8.59 2.49
C LYS A 52 12.21 -8.33 1.41
N VAL A 53 12.48 -7.36 0.55
CA VAL A 53 11.71 -7.07 -0.66
C VAL A 53 12.66 -6.67 -1.78
N LEU A 54 12.34 -7.09 -3.01
CA LEU A 54 13.07 -6.74 -4.22
C LEU A 54 12.17 -5.93 -5.19
N PRO A 55 12.72 -5.00 -6.00
CA PRO A 55 11.92 -4.22 -6.95
C PRO A 55 11.12 -5.03 -7.97
N ALA A 56 11.63 -6.20 -8.35
CA ALA A 56 10.94 -7.09 -9.30
C ALA A 56 9.75 -7.84 -8.66
N GLU A 57 9.70 -7.92 -7.33
CA GLU A 57 8.63 -8.60 -6.61
C GLU A 57 7.38 -7.73 -6.57
N MET A 58 6.26 -8.29 -7.03
CA MET A 58 4.96 -7.65 -6.89
C MET A 58 4.34 -8.04 -5.55
N ILE A 59 4.21 -7.07 -4.66
CA ILE A 59 3.64 -7.28 -3.33
C ILE A 59 2.14 -7.12 -3.40
N CYS A 60 1.40 -8.13 -2.94
CA CYS A 60 -0.06 -8.13 -2.92
C CYS A 60 -0.57 -7.86 -1.49
N LEU A 61 -1.43 -6.85 -1.33
CA LEU A 61 -2.07 -6.46 -0.08
C LEU A 61 -3.60 -6.46 -0.28
N PRO A 62 -4.34 -7.43 0.28
CA PRO A 62 -5.80 -7.42 0.23
C PRO A 62 -6.33 -6.30 1.14
N ILE A 63 -7.12 -5.39 0.58
CA ILE A 63 -7.74 -4.27 1.29
C ILE A 63 -9.24 -4.49 1.37
N LYS A 64 -9.76 -4.37 2.60
CA LYS A 64 -11.20 -4.48 2.89
C LYS A 64 -11.85 -3.11 2.81
N ALA A 65 -12.88 -2.98 1.97
CA ALA A 65 -13.62 -1.72 1.81
C ALA A 65 -14.24 -1.24 3.12
N ALA A 66 -14.64 -2.17 4.00
CA ALA A 66 -15.17 -1.85 5.33
C ALA A 66 -14.21 -1.04 6.23
N ARG A 67 -12.91 -0.97 5.88
CA ARG A 67 -11.92 -0.15 6.62
C ARG A 67 -11.69 1.22 6.00
N LEU A 68 -12.25 1.48 4.81
CA LEU A 68 -11.99 2.67 4.04
C LEU A 68 -13.03 3.74 4.30
N ASN A 69 -12.64 5.00 4.10
CA ASN A 69 -13.56 6.12 3.98
C ASN A 69 -13.63 6.60 2.52
N SER A 70 -14.73 7.28 2.16
CA SER A 70 -15.00 7.78 0.81
C SER A 70 -14.42 9.18 0.53
N HIS A 71 -13.82 9.83 1.53
CA HIS A 71 -13.51 11.26 1.49
C HIS A 71 -12.02 11.57 1.30
N SER A 72 -11.14 10.59 1.41
CA SER A 72 -9.69 10.82 1.36
C SER A 72 -8.95 9.75 0.55
N ASP A 73 -7.77 10.13 0.06
CA ASP A 73 -6.90 9.22 -0.66
C ASP A 73 -6.21 8.21 0.27
N LEU A 74 -5.92 7.02 -0.27
CA LEU A 74 -5.03 6.07 0.37
C LEU A 74 -3.56 6.44 0.13
N GLU A 75 -2.78 6.43 1.20
CA GLU A 75 -1.34 6.65 1.23
C GLU A 75 -0.62 5.33 1.46
N VAL A 76 0.33 4.99 0.60
CA VAL A 76 1.13 3.77 0.73
C VAL A 76 2.57 4.16 1.06
N THR A 77 3.06 3.77 2.23
CA THR A 77 4.42 4.05 2.69
C THR A 77 5.19 2.76 2.96
N VAL A 78 6.49 2.78 2.70
CA VAL A 78 7.43 1.76 3.15
C VAL A 78 8.30 2.40 4.24
N LEU A 79 8.34 1.77 5.41
CA LEU A 79 9.10 2.18 6.59
C LEU A 79 10.18 1.16 6.89
#